data_AF-A0A9N7YNM9-F1
#
_entry.id   AF-A0A9N7YNM9-F1
#
_cell.length_a   1.000
_cell.length_b   1.000
_cell.length_c   1.000
_cell.angle_alpha   90.00
_cell.angle_beta   90.00
_cell.angle_gamma   90.00
#
_symmetry.space_group_name_H-M   'P 1'
#
loop_
_entity.id
_entity.type
_entity.pdbx_description
1 polymer ?
#
loop_
_entity_poly.entity_id
_entity_poly.type
_entity_poly.pdbx_seq_one_letter_code
_entity_poly.pdbx_strand_id
1 'polypeptide(L)'
;MVYGQVFSQHSSGDCFINVNVGGFKQQMEHTVLQRFPQTRLGRLLCCSSKEAILDLCDDFSPSEMEFYFDRSPHFFCYVLNFYLTGKIHLADGLCVISFVQEIEYWGIKERHLDLCCSNKFYELMEVAGDKQWDQMSDEVQLHSSASSTEELSASEDNIEMFEGSWCADVRSNILDST
;
A
#
# COMPACT_ATOMS: atom_id res chain seq x y z
N MET A 1 3.25 -16.89 -40.46
CA MET A 1 4.19 -15.77 -40.23
C MET A 1 3.74 -15.07 -38.95
N VAL A 2 4.37 -15.39 -37.80
CA VAL A 2 5.21 -14.52 -36.93
C VAL A 2 4.39 -13.34 -36.36
N TYR A 3 4.24 -13.07 -35.05
CA TYR A 3 5.26 -13.04 -33.99
C TYR A 3 4.68 -13.41 -32.60
N GLY A 4 5.27 -14.41 -31.95
CA GLY A 4 5.33 -14.46 -30.50
C GLY A 4 6.68 -13.85 -30.11
N GLN A 5 6.68 -12.64 -29.55
CA GLN A 5 7.87 -12.10 -28.91
C GLN A 5 8.10 -12.89 -27.63
N VAL A 6 8.92 -13.93 -27.76
CA VAL A 6 9.63 -14.51 -26.62
C VAL A 6 10.60 -13.43 -26.16
N PHE A 7 10.36 -12.83 -24.99
CA PHE A 7 11.37 -12.05 -24.27
C PHE A 7 12.45 -13.04 -23.80
N SER A 8 13.27 -13.50 -24.74
CA SER A 8 14.39 -14.37 -24.44
C SER A 8 15.57 -13.50 -24.04
N GLN A 9 16.09 -13.84 -22.86
CA GLN A 9 17.42 -13.56 -22.37
C GLN A 9 17.64 -12.11 -21.93
N HIS A 10 17.59 -11.93 -20.60
CA HIS A 10 18.51 -11.00 -19.94
C HIS A 10 19.88 -11.17 -20.58
N SER A 11 20.32 -10.15 -21.32
CA SER A 11 21.72 -10.02 -21.71
C SER A 11 22.53 -10.16 -20.44
N SER A 12 23.50 -11.06 -20.44
CA SER A 12 24.37 -11.36 -19.31
C SER A 12 25.33 -10.17 -19.06
N GLY A 13 24.79 -9.00 -18.69
CA GLY A 13 25.52 -7.74 -18.58
C GLY A 13 24.93 -6.74 -17.59
N ASP A 14 23.62 -6.73 -17.35
CA ASP A 14 23.01 -5.73 -16.47
C ASP A 14 22.59 -6.35 -15.13
N CYS A 15 23.48 -6.25 -14.14
CA CYS A 15 23.20 -6.61 -12.74
C CYS A 15 22.34 -5.56 -12.02
N PHE A 16 21.68 -4.66 -12.75
CA PHE A 16 20.97 -3.51 -12.22
C PHE A 16 19.62 -3.30 -12.94
N ILE A 17 18.71 -2.58 -12.29
CA ILE A 17 17.51 -2.00 -12.89
C ILE A 17 17.43 -0.52 -12.56
N ASN A 18 16.74 0.26 -13.40
CA ASN A 18 16.44 1.66 -13.14
C ASN A 18 15.02 1.80 -12.58
N VAL A 19 14.89 2.43 -11.42
CA VAL A 19 13.60 2.66 -10.75
C VAL A 19 13.35 4.15 -10.68
N ASN A 20 12.21 4.61 -11.20
CA ASN A 20 11.80 6.00 -11.21
C ASN A 20 10.50 6.16 -10.42
N VAL A 21 10.57 6.82 -9.26
CA VAL A 21 9.43 6.99 -8.35
C VAL A 21 9.06 8.46 -8.28
N GLY A 22 7.94 8.85 -8.89
CA GLY A 22 7.48 10.24 -8.92
C GLY A 22 8.55 11.23 -9.46
N GLY A 23 9.41 10.76 -10.37
CA GLY A 23 10.54 11.53 -10.92
C GLY A 23 11.88 11.34 -10.21
N PHE A 24 11.91 10.68 -9.04
CA PHE A 24 13.15 10.32 -8.36
C PHE A 24 13.73 9.03 -8.95
N LYS A 25 14.86 9.14 -9.65
CA LYS A 25 15.52 8.02 -10.33
C LYS A 25 16.61 7.39 -9.45
N GLN A 26 16.58 6.07 -9.35
CA GLN A 26 17.55 5.28 -8.61
C GLN A 26 17.93 4.02 -9.38
N GLN A 27 19.24 3.78 -9.54
CA GLN A 27 19.75 2.51 -10.05
C GLN A 27 19.90 1.51 -8.88
N MET A 28 19.39 0.29 -9.06
CA MET A 28 19.29 -0.73 -8.02
C MET A 28 19.92 -2.05 -8.48
N GLU A 29 20.76 -2.66 -7.64
CA GLU A 29 21.36 -3.96 -7.92
C GLU A 29 20.36 -5.11 -7.80
N HIS A 30 20.44 -6.08 -8.71
CA HIS A 30 19.64 -7.30 -8.66
C HIS A 30 19.90 -8.09 -7.37
N THR A 31 21.16 -8.18 -6.94
CA THR A 31 21.58 -8.87 -5.71
C THR A 31 20.88 -8.29 -4.47
N VAL A 32 20.72 -6.97 -4.42
CA VAL A 32 20.05 -6.25 -3.34
C VAL A 32 18.55 -6.55 -3.34
N LEU A 33 17.91 -6.51 -4.50
CA LEU A 33 16.48 -6.80 -4.65
C LEU A 33 16.15 -8.28 -4.36
N GLN A 34 17.03 -9.21 -4.76
CA GLN A 34 16.90 -10.65 -4.52
C GLN A 34 16.87 -11.03 -3.04
N ARG A 35 17.37 -10.18 -2.13
CA ARG A 35 17.26 -10.40 -0.69
C ARG A 35 15.80 -10.44 -0.21
N PHE A 36 14.90 -9.76 -0.94
CA PHE A 36 13.49 -9.65 -0.59
C PHE A 36 12.62 -9.91 -1.83
N PRO A 37 12.52 -11.16 -2.32
CA PRO A 37 11.87 -11.45 -3.60
C PRO A 37 10.34 -11.27 -3.58
N GLN A 38 9.74 -11.15 -2.39
CA GLN A 38 8.30 -11.00 -2.22
C GLN A 38 7.82 -9.55 -2.30
N THR A 39 8.72 -8.58 -2.24
CA THR A 39 8.39 -7.16 -2.38
C THR A 39 8.10 -6.82 -3.84
N ARG A 40 7.46 -5.67 -4.06
CA ARG A 40 7.12 -5.20 -5.41
C ARG A 40 8.35 -5.13 -6.33
N LEU A 41 9.45 -4.51 -5.88
CA LEU A 41 10.68 -4.44 -6.69
C LEU A 41 11.39 -5.79 -6.83
N GLY A 42 11.35 -6.65 -5.79
CA GLY A 42 11.91 -7.99 -5.87
C GLY A 42 11.23 -8.85 -6.93
N ARG A 43 9.90 -8.73 -7.04
CA ARG A 43 9.09 -9.45 -8.03
C ARG A 43 9.37 -9.04 -9.47
N LEU A 44 9.81 -7.80 -9.72
CA LEU A 44 10.18 -7.35 -11.08
C LEU A 44 11.25 -8.24 -11.71
N LEU A 45 12.19 -8.76 -10.91
CA LEU A 45 13.25 -9.64 -11.40
C LEU A 45 12.75 -11.00 -11.89
N CYS A 46 11.53 -11.38 -11.51
CA CYS A 46 10.92 -12.65 -11.90
C CYS A 46 9.90 -12.49 -13.04
N CYS A 47 9.64 -11.27 -13.51
CA CYS A 47 8.68 -11.04 -14.59
C CYS A 47 9.27 -11.48 -15.94
N SER A 48 8.47 -12.24 -16.70
CA SER A 48 8.86 -12.76 -18.02
C SER A 48 8.10 -12.13 -19.19
N SER A 49 7.14 -11.23 -18.91
CA SER A 49 6.35 -10.52 -19.92
C SER A 49 6.12 -9.08 -19.50
N LYS A 50 5.80 -8.23 -20.49
CA LYS A 50 5.53 -6.81 -20.25
C LYS A 50 4.26 -6.62 -19.41
N GLU A 51 3.26 -7.47 -19.59
CA GLU A 51 2.01 -7.44 -18.83
C GLU A 51 2.27 -7.68 -17.35
N ALA A 52 3.06 -8.71 -17.02
CA ALA A 52 3.46 -8.99 -15.64
C ALA A 52 4.29 -7.86 -15.00
N ILE A 53 5.04 -7.10 -15.81
CA ILE A 53 5.75 -5.89 -15.35
C ILE A 53 4.75 -4.78 -15.03
N LEU A 54 3.80 -4.52 -15.92
CA LEU A 54 2.79 -3.47 -15.76
C LEU A 54 1.77 -3.77 -14.65
N ASP A 55 1.62 -5.03 -14.23
CA ASP A 55 0.89 -5.36 -13.01
C ASP A 55 1.60 -4.84 -11.74
N LEU A 56 2.90 -4.53 -11.84
CA LEU A 56 3.74 -4.10 -10.73
C LEU A 56 4.12 -2.62 -10.78
N CYS A 57 4.17 -1.99 -11.95
CA CYS A 57 4.57 -0.59 -12.11
C CYS A 57 3.66 0.14 -13.10
N ASP A 58 3.64 1.47 -13.05
CA ASP A 58 2.70 2.28 -13.83
C ASP A 58 3.15 2.47 -15.29
N ASP A 59 4.46 2.48 -15.55
CA ASP A 59 5.02 2.45 -16.91
C ASP A 59 6.38 1.72 -16.92
N PHE A 60 6.79 1.24 -18.09
CA PHE A 60 8.07 0.56 -18.29
C PHE A 60 8.69 0.92 -19.64
N SER A 61 9.94 1.40 -19.59
CA SER A 61 10.77 1.70 -20.76
C SER A 61 11.79 0.57 -21.00
N PRO A 62 11.58 -0.30 -22.02
CA PRO A 62 12.49 -1.39 -22.30
C PRO A 62 13.87 -0.95 -22.79
N SER A 63 13.99 0.26 -23.38
CA SER A 63 15.27 0.76 -23.89
C SER A 63 16.23 1.15 -22.76
N GLU A 64 15.69 1.68 -21.67
CA GLU A 64 16.45 2.14 -20.50
C GLU A 64 16.41 1.15 -19.33
N MET A 65 15.66 0.04 -19.48
CA MET A 65 15.31 -0.86 -18.38
C MET A 65 14.78 -0.09 -17.15
N GLU A 66 13.95 0.93 -17.41
CA GLU A 66 13.42 1.87 -16.42
C GLU A 66 11.96 1.53 -16.07
N PHE A 67 11.70 1.31 -14.79
CA PHE A 67 10.37 1.05 -14.22
C PHE A 67 9.86 2.32 -13.53
N TYR A 68 8.70 2.81 -13.94
CA TYR A 68 8.09 4.02 -13.41
C TYR A 68 6.98 3.71 -12.39
N PHE A 69 6.97 4.47 -11.30
CA PHE A 69 6.00 4.37 -10.22
C PHE A 69 5.45 5.77 -9.91
N ASP A 70 4.13 5.94 -10.00
CA ASP A 70 3.40 7.17 -9.64
C ASP A 70 3.17 7.22 -8.12
N ARG A 71 4.26 7.11 -7.37
CA ARG A 71 4.29 7.14 -5.90
C ARG A 71 5.13 8.31 -5.40
N SER A 72 4.99 8.61 -4.11
CA SER A 72 5.69 9.71 -3.49
C SER A 72 7.20 9.42 -3.34
N PRO A 73 8.09 10.23 -3.95
CA PRO A 73 9.54 10.06 -3.79
C PRO A 73 9.99 10.28 -2.34
N HIS A 74 9.22 11.03 -1.54
CA HIS A 74 9.52 11.29 -0.14
C HIS A 74 9.58 10.01 0.70
N PHE A 75 8.66 9.06 0.45
CA PHE A 75 8.61 7.79 1.20
C PHE A 75 9.53 6.72 0.61
N PHE A 76 9.99 6.89 -0.63
CA PHE A 76 10.83 5.90 -1.29
C PHE A 76 12.20 5.74 -0.61
N CYS A 77 12.70 6.75 0.09
CA CYS A 77 13.96 6.64 0.85
C CYS A 77 13.91 5.55 1.93
N TYR A 78 12.75 5.32 2.56
CA TYR A 78 12.57 4.24 3.54
C TYR A 78 12.61 2.86 2.88
N VAL A 79 12.05 2.75 1.68
CA VAL A 79 12.08 1.54 0.85
C VAL A 79 13.52 1.21 0.47
N LEU A 80 14.29 2.19 0.00
CA LEU A 80 15.70 2.03 -0.32
C LEU A 80 16.53 1.59 0.89
N ASN A 81 16.35 2.27 2.03
CA ASN A 81 17.04 1.91 3.27
C ASN A 81 16.69 0.50 3.74
N PHE A 82 15.45 0.06 3.54
CA PHE A 82 15.04 -1.32 3.81
C PHE A 82 15.81 -2.33 2.95
N TYR A 83 16.00 -2.09 1.66
CA TYR A 83 16.79 -3.01 0.82
C TYR A 83 18.27 -3.09 1.23
N LEU A 84 18.84 -1.99 1.73
CA LEU A 84 20.22 -1.94 2.19
C LEU A 84 20.37 -2.65 3.55
N THR A 85 19.53 -2.32 4.51
CA THR A 85 19.68 -2.73 5.93
C THR A 85 18.86 -3.96 6.32
N GLY A 86 17.76 -4.23 5.60
CA GLY A 86 16.73 -5.21 5.97
C GLY A 86 15.79 -4.74 7.09
N LYS A 87 15.91 -3.47 7.50
CA LYS A 87 15.16 -2.86 8.59
C LYS A 87 14.53 -1.55 8.15
N ILE A 88 13.41 -1.23 8.78
CA ILE A 88 12.71 0.03 8.59
C ILE A 88 12.89 0.89 9.85
N HIS A 89 13.25 2.14 9.64
CA HIS A 89 13.33 3.16 10.68
C HIS A 89 12.39 4.33 10.35
N LEU A 90 11.69 4.83 11.36
CA LEU A 90 10.79 5.98 11.25
C LEU A 90 11.56 7.28 11.48
N ALA A 91 11.38 8.27 10.61
CA ALA A 91 11.84 9.63 10.87
C ALA A 91 10.78 10.45 11.62
N ASP A 92 11.20 11.60 12.15
CA ASP A 92 10.30 12.58 12.77
C ASP A 92 9.44 13.30 11.72
N GLY A 93 8.24 13.73 12.14
CA GLY A 93 7.32 14.52 11.31
C GLY A 93 6.61 13.75 10.20
N LEU A 94 6.78 12.42 10.15
CA LEU A 94 6.18 11.57 9.14
C LEU A 94 4.72 11.23 9.48
N CYS A 95 3.83 11.34 8.49
CA CYS A 95 2.44 10.87 8.61
C CYS A 95 2.40 9.34 8.62
N VAL A 96 2.10 8.74 9.78
CA VAL A 96 2.14 7.29 9.97
C VAL A 96 1.18 6.55 9.03
N ILE A 97 0.00 7.12 8.74
CA ILE A 97 -0.99 6.51 7.84
C ILE A 97 -0.45 6.42 6.41
N SER A 98 0.07 7.53 5.87
CA SER A 98 0.66 7.54 4.53
C SER A 98 1.88 6.61 4.45
N PHE A 99 2.66 6.52 5.53
CA PHE A 99 3.79 5.62 5.58
C PHE A 99 3.39 4.13 5.54
N VAL A 100 2.36 3.74 6.28
CA VAL A 100 1.83 2.36 6.25
C VAL A 100 1.35 2.00 4.85
N GLN A 101 0.58 2.89 4.22
CA GLN A 101 0.13 2.69 2.83
C GLN A 101 1.30 2.52 1.86
N GLU A 102 2.37 3.30 2.03
CA GLU A 102 3.56 3.18 1.20
C GLU A 102 4.27 1.84 1.41
N ILE A 103 4.62 1.45 2.64
CA ILE A 103 5.31 0.16 2.87
C ILE A 103 4.47 -1.03 2.41
N GLU A 104 3.14 -0.96 2.56
CA GLU A 104 2.20 -1.96 2.05
C GLU A 104 2.23 -2.02 0.53
N TYR A 105 2.17 -0.87 -0.16
CA TYR A 105 2.29 -0.80 -1.62
C TYR A 105 3.57 -1.47 -2.11
N TRP A 106 4.70 -1.24 -1.44
CA TRP A 106 5.99 -1.85 -1.77
C TRP A 106 6.11 -3.32 -1.35
N GLY A 107 5.11 -3.87 -0.67
CA GLY A 107 5.08 -5.26 -0.20
C GLY A 107 5.99 -5.53 0.99
N ILE A 108 6.34 -4.50 1.75
CA ILE A 108 7.20 -4.60 2.93
C ILE A 108 6.32 -4.67 4.18
N LYS A 109 6.49 -5.75 4.96
CA LYS A 109 5.67 -6.00 6.15
C LYS A 109 6.18 -5.21 7.36
N GLU A 110 5.27 -4.75 8.19
CA GLU A 110 5.56 -3.97 9.42
C GLU A 110 6.53 -4.66 10.38
N ARG A 111 6.58 -6.00 10.40
CA ARG A 111 7.58 -6.78 11.18
C ARG A 111 9.04 -6.42 10.88
N HIS A 112 9.31 -5.71 9.78
CA HIS A 112 10.63 -5.23 9.42
C HIS A 112 10.99 -3.90 10.13
N LEU A 113 10.06 -3.27 10.83
CA LEU A 113 10.34 -2.16 11.74
C LEU A 113 11.36 -2.59 12.80
N ASP A 114 12.38 -1.76 12.97
CA ASP A 114 13.36 -1.98 14.03
C ASP A 114 12.78 -1.60 15.40
N LEU A 115 13.29 -2.25 16.46
CA LEU A 115 12.86 -2.04 17.84
C LEU A 115 13.02 -0.59 18.28
N CYS A 116 14.01 0.13 17.76
CA CYS A 116 14.20 1.55 18.07
C CYS A 116 13.05 2.44 17.57
N CYS A 117 12.22 1.94 16.66
CA CYS A 117 11.12 2.67 16.04
C CYS A 117 9.75 2.07 16.37
N SER A 118 9.67 0.83 16.85
CA SER A 118 8.41 0.13 17.11
C SER A 118 7.49 0.88 18.08
N ASN A 119 8.00 1.32 19.24
CA ASN A 119 7.14 1.99 20.24
C ASN A 119 6.51 3.26 19.67
N LYS A 120 7.33 4.10 19.03
CA LYS A 120 6.88 5.33 18.38
C LYS A 120 5.87 5.05 17.27
N PHE A 121 6.05 3.97 16.51
CA PHE A 121 5.09 3.57 15.48
C PHE A 121 3.70 3.32 16.07
N TYR A 122 3.62 2.50 17.11
CA TYR A 122 2.35 2.13 17.74
C TYR A 122 1.68 3.34 18.41
N GLU A 123 2.43 4.19 19.10
CA GLU A 123 1.90 5.45 19.65
C GLU A 123 1.28 6.34 18.56
N LEU A 124 1.95 6.48 17.41
CA LEU A 124 1.42 7.26 16.30
C LEU A 124 0.18 6.61 15.67
N MET A 125 0.15 5.27 15.57
CA MET A 125 -0.99 4.52 15.03
C MET A 125 -2.22 4.62 15.94
N GLU A 126 -2.05 4.53 17.27
CA GLU A 126 -3.13 4.72 18.25
C GLU A 126 -3.75 6.12 18.11
N VAL A 127 -2.90 7.16 18.10
CA VAL A 127 -3.36 8.55 17.92
C VAL A 127 -4.06 8.76 16.58
N ALA A 128 -3.64 8.06 15.52
CA ALA A 128 -4.29 8.16 14.22
C ALA A 128 -5.62 7.41 14.17
N GLY A 129 -5.74 6.28 14.87
CA GLY A 129 -6.99 5.53 15.01
C GLY A 129 -8.05 6.28 15.81
N ASP A 130 -7.66 6.92 16.91
CA ASP A 130 -8.58 7.70 17.74
C ASP A 130 -9.18 8.90 16.99
N LYS A 131 -8.37 9.58 16.17
CA LYS A 131 -8.84 10.70 15.34
C LYS A 131 -9.85 10.30 14.27
N GLN A 132 -9.83 9.03 13.83
CA GLN A 132 -10.82 8.53 12.88
C GLN A 132 -12.20 8.35 13.53
N TRP A 133 -12.25 8.04 14.83
CA TRP A 133 -13.49 7.94 15.60
C TRP A 133 -14.11 9.31 15.91
N ASP A 134 -13.28 10.31 16.21
CA ASP A 134 -13.75 11.67 16.49
C ASP A 134 -14.39 12.33 15.24
N GLN A 135 -13.80 12.15 14.05
CA GLN A 135 -14.37 12.68 12.80
C GLN A 135 -15.72 12.04 12.44
N MET A 136 -15.88 10.74 12.69
CA MET A 136 -17.16 10.05 12.47
C MET A 136 -18.25 10.55 13.42
N SER A 137 -17.88 11.02 14.62
CA SER A 137 -18.83 11.52 15.62
C SER A 137 -19.38 12.91 15.27
N ASP A 138 -18.56 13.76 14.63
CA ASP A 138 -18.96 15.11 14.21
C ASP A 138 -19.87 15.12 12.96
N GLU A 139 -19.72 14.15 12.04
CA GLU A 139 -20.59 14.01 10.86
C GLU A 139 -22.01 13.56 11.22
N VAL A 140 -22.18 12.78 12.30
CA VAL A 140 -23.48 12.33 12.79
C VAL A 140 -24.31 13.48 13.39
N GLN A 141 -23.67 14.58 13.80
CA GLN A 141 -24.39 15.74 14.39
C GLN A 141 -24.93 16.73 13.33
N LEU A 142 -24.36 16.81 12.14
CA LEU A 142 -24.83 17.72 11.08
C LEU A 142 -26.08 17.21 10.33
N HIS A 143 -26.38 15.92 10.39
CA HIS A 143 -27.62 15.36 9.85
C HIS A 143 -28.80 15.39 10.83
N SER A 144 -28.59 15.75 12.10
CA SER A 144 -29.66 15.80 13.13
C SER A 144 -30.38 17.16 13.23
N SER A 145 -30.01 18.16 12.43
CA SER A 145 -30.53 19.54 12.57
C SER A 145 -31.64 19.93 11.59
N ALA A 146 -32.14 19.00 10.76
CA ALA A 146 -33.23 19.30 9.83
C ALA A 146 -34.23 18.14 9.72
N SER A 147 -34.95 17.84 10.80
CA SER A 147 -36.35 17.38 10.67
C SER A 147 -37.06 17.51 12.01
N SER A 148 -37.74 18.64 12.19
CA SER A 148 -38.68 18.85 13.27
C SER A 148 -39.89 17.93 13.08
N THR A 149 -40.13 17.09 14.08
CA THR A 149 -41.43 16.55 14.53
C THR A 149 -42.50 16.30 13.45
N GLU A 150 -42.73 15.03 13.08
CA GLU A 150 -44.05 14.38 13.19
C GLU A 150 -44.00 12.88 12.82
N GLU A 151 -44.49 12.07 13.77
CA GLU A 151 -45.27 10.81 13.66
C GLU A 151 -45.02 9.82 12.49
N LEU A 152 -44.43 8.67 12.88
CA LEU A 152 -44.74 7.27 12.52
C LEU A 152 -45.32 6.93 11.13
N SER A 153 -44.49 6.27 10.31
CA SER A 153 -44.91 5.02 9.63
C SER A 153 -43.70 4.11 9.40
N ALA A 154 -43.85 2.85 9.79
CA ALA A 154 -42.86 1.80 9.50
C ALA A 154 -43.07 1.32 8.07
N SER A 155 -42.08 1.54 7.21
CA SER A 155 -41.96 0.86 5.93
C SER A 155 -40.59 0.20 5.86
N GLU A 156 -40.62 -1.12 5.81
CA GLU A 156 -39.51 -2.01 5.51
C GLU A 156 -39.12 -1.79 4.05
N ASP A 157 -38.11 -0.97 3.77
CA ASP A 157 -37.38 -0.93 2.49
C ASP A 157 -36.22 0.08 2.61
N ASN A 158 -35.15 -0.33 3.29
CA ASN A 158 -33.82 0.25 3.10
C ASN A 158 -32.73 -0.74 3.54
N ILE A 159 -32.92 -2.00 3.15
CA ILE A 159 -31.88 -3.03 3.17
C ILE A 159 -31.26 -3.00 1.77
N GLU A 160 -30.28 -2.12 1.56
CA GLU A 160 -29.22 -2.24 0.53
C GLU A 160 -28.37 -0.95 0.49
N MET A 161 -27.72 -0.58 1.60
CA MET A 161 -26.78 0.54 1.53
C MET A 161 -25.53 0.41 2.40
N PHE A 162 -25.14 -0.80 2.79
CA PHE A 162 -23.84 -0.99 3.44
C PHE A 162 -23.26 -2.39 3.20
N GLU A 163 -22.98 -2.72 1.95
CA GLU A 163 -21.96 -3.72 1.61
C GLU A 163 -20.74 -3.00 1.05
N GLY A 164 -19.57 -3.19 1.66
CA GLY A 164 -18.29 -2.69 1.13
C GLY A 164 -17.37 -1.94 2.09
N SER A 165 -17.53 -2.05 3.41
CA SER A 165 -16.60 -1.48 4.40
C SER A 165 -15.81 -2.59 5.13
N TRP A 166 -14.53 -2.32 5.41
CA TRP A 166 -13.45 -3.24 5.80
C TRP A 166 -13.73 -4.13 7.03
N CYS A 167 -14.79 -3.88 7.82
CA CYS A 167 -15.04 -4.60 9.07
C CYS A 167 -16.37 -5.38 9.06
N ALA A 168 -16.64 -6.18 8.03
CA ALA A 168 -17.86 -6.99 7.94
C ALA A 168 -17.85 -8.26 8.84
N ASP A 169 -16.69 -8.71 9.32
CA ASP A 169 -16.55 -10.06 9.92
C ASP A 169 -16.69 -10.15 11.45
N VAL A 170 -17.24 -9.13 12.15
CA VAL A 170 -17.43 -9.18 13.63
C VAL A 170 -18.89 -8.99 14.04
N ARG A 171 -19.85 -9.56 13.29
CA ARG A 171 -21.25 -9.67 13.76
C ARG A 171 -21.93 -11.02 13.54
N SER A 172 -21.25 -12.00 12.98
CA SER A 172 -21.83 -13.32 12.67
C SER A 172 -21.96 -14.26 13.88
N ASN A 173 -21.47 -13.90 15.07
CA ASN A 173 -21.40 -14.82 16.23
C ASN A 173 -22.40 -14.53 17.38
N ILE A 174 -23.49 -13.77 17.15
CA ILE A 174 -24.46 -13.44 18.23
C ILE A 174 -25.90 -13.94 17.94
N LEU A 175 -26.12 -14.78 16.93
CA LEU A 175 -27.47 -15.30 16.61
C LEU A 175 -27.59 -16.83 16.53
N ASP A 176 -26.70 -17.58 17.20
CA ASP A 176 -26.81 -19.04 17.34
C ASP A 176 -27.02 -19.50 18.81
N SER A 177 -27.60 -18.66 19.66
CA SER A 177 -27.96 -19.06 21.02
C SER A 177 -29.16 -18.29 21.55
N THR A 178 -30.34 -18.50 20.97
CA THR A 178 -31.64 -18.43 21.68
C THR A 178 -32.64 -19.30 20.94
#